data_AF-A0A7X6NHZ0-F1
#
_entry.id   AF-A0A7X6NHZ0-F1
#
_cell.length_a   1.000
_cell.length_b   1.000
_cell.length_c   1.000
_cell.angle_alpha   90.00
_cell.angle_beta   90.00
_cell.angle_gamma   90.00
#
_symmetry.space_group_name_H-M   'P 1'
#
loop_
_entity.id
_entity.type
_entity.pdbx_description
1 polymer ?
#
loop_
_entity_poly.entity_id
_entity_poly.type
_entity_poly.pdbx_seq_one_letter_code
_entity_poly.pdbx_strand_id
1 'polypeptide(L)'
;IKDMSGILLPYTAYDLVKSIKEVTNLPIELHTHCTGGIGEMTVLKAVEAGVDIVDTAISPLSSGTSQPATESLCLTLKDSERDPQLDLMKLNEIADHFKNVMKKFEEEGTLNTKVLMTEPKTLLYQIPGGMLSNLLIQMKSLNAVDKFQAVLDEVPKVREDLGFPPLVTPMSQIVGAQAVFNIVTGERYKVIPTEIRNYVRGLYGKPAAPISDEIRKLIIGDEEVITVRPADLLENSYEQMKEEIGGLAKSEQDVLSYALFPPVAKAFFEKRAGK
;
A
#
# COMPACT_ATOMS: atom_id res chain seq x y z
N ILE A 1 1.19 12.43 6.36
CA ILE A 1 1.81 11.20 6.92
C ILE A 1 0.96 10.02 6.50
N LYS A 2 1.52 9.06 5.75
CA LYS A 2 0.78 7.87 5.30
C LYS A 2 1.39 6.60 5.87
N ASP A 3 0.72 6.04 6.87
CA ASP A 3 1.00 4.74 7.47
C ASP A 3 0.11 3.65 6.84
N MET A 4 0.50 3.23 5.63
CA MET A 4 -0.26 2.24 4.84
C MET A 4 -0.44 0.89 5.57
N SER A 5 0.48 0.51 6.45
CA SER A 5 0.47 -0.81 7.09
C SER A 5 -0.15 -0.81 8.48
N GLY A 6 -0.46 0.35 9.04
CA GLY A 6 -0.95 0.46 10.42
C GLY A 6 0.13 0.09 11.44
N ILE A 7 1.39 0.49 11.19
CA ILE A 7 2.55 0.15 12.02
C ILE A 7 3.11 1.34 12.80
N LEU A 8 2.56 2.55 12.60
CA LEU A 8 2.98 3.73 13.33
C LEU A 8 2.48 3.62 14.78
N LEU A 9 3.40 3.38 15.71
CA LEU A 9 3.07 3.28 17.13
C LEU A 9 2.55 4.62 17.68
N PRO A 10 1.59 4.61 18.63
CA PRO A 10 0.94 5.84 19.08
C PRO A 10 1.89 6.92 19.63
N TYR A 11 2.86 6.54 20.47
CA TYR A 11 3.84 7.49 21.00
C TYR A 11 4.79 8.00 19.91
N THR A 12 5.18 7.15 18.97
CA THR A 12 5.96 7.58 17.80
C THR A 12 5.17 8.56 16.92
N ALA A 13 3.86 8.37 16.77
CA ALA A 13 3.00 9.30 16.06
C ALA A 13 2.98 10.68 16.72
N TYR A 14 2.91 10.71 18.06
CA TYR A 14 2.95 11.95 18.83
C TYR A 14 4.25 12.72 18.57
N ASP A 15 5.39 12.04 18.73
CA ASP A 15 6.72 12.65 18.56
C ASP A 15 6.95 13.10 17.11
N LEU A 16 6.53 12.28 16.13
CA LEU A 16 6.65 12.57 14.71
C LEU A 16 5.84 13.81 14.32
N VAL A 17 4.57 13.89 14.73
CA VAL A 17 3.71 15.04 14.42
C VAL A 17 4.29 16.31 15.03
N LYS A 18 4.70 16.29 16.30
CA LYS A 18 5.35 17.46 16.93
C LYS A 18 6.59 17.90 16.16
N SER A 19 7.49 16.96 15.86
CA SER A 19 8.74 17.25 15.15
C SER A 19 8.50 17.84 13.76
N ILE A 20 7.46 17.38 13.05
CA ILE A 20 7.11 17.97 11.74
C ILE A 20 6.54 19.38 11.91
N LYS A 21 5.66 19.63 12.90
CA LYS A 21 5.11 20.98 13.16
C LYS A 21 6.20 21.99 13.55
N GLU A 22 7.31 21.54 14.13
CA GLU A 22 8.45 22.41 14.46
C GLU A 22 9.21 22.90 13.22
N VAL A 23 9.17 22.17 12.11
CA VAL A 23 9.95 22.47 10.90
C VAL A 23 9.10 23.00 9.74
N THR A 24 7.77 22.94 9.83
CA THR A 24 6.88 23.47 8.79
C THR A 24 5.55 23.98 9.35
N ASN A 25 5.02 25.02 8.70
CA ASN A 25 3.69 25.56 8.99
C ASN A 25 2.58 24.93 8.12
N LEU A 26 2.93 23.98 7.24
CA LEU A 26 1.94 23.29 6.43
C LEU A 26 1.00 22.45 7.31
N PRO A 27 -0.30 22.35 6.98
CA PRO A 27 -1.20 21.42 7.64
C PRO A 27 -0.70 19.98 7.51
N ILE A 28 -0.73 19.23 8.60
CA ILE A 28 -0.38 17.82 8.64
C ILE A 28 -1.63 16.97 8.60
N GLU A 29 -1.71 16.10 7.60
CA GLU A 29 -2.72 15.06 7.49
C GLU A 29 -2.14 13.70 7.91
N LEU A 30 -2.86 12.94 8.73
CA LEU A 30 -2.50 11.57 9.10
C LEU A 30 -3.48 10.56 8.51
N HIS A 31 -2.93 9.64 7.72
CA HIS A 31 -3.59 8.46 7.22
C HIS A 31 -2.96 7.22 7.84
N THR A 32 -3.74 6.39 8.53
CA THR A 32 -3.30 5.10 9.09
C THR A 32 -4.36 4.02 8.89
N HIS A 33 -3.98 2.77 9.13
CA HIS A 33 -4.86 1.60 9.08
C HIS A 33 -4.90 0.91 10.46
N CYS A 34 -5.99 0.21 10.74
CA CYS A 34 -6.21 -0.48 12.02
C CYS A 34 -5.68 -1.92 12.05
N THR A 35 -4.93 -2.35 11.03
CA THR A 35 -4.55 -3.76 10.84
C THR A 35 -3.83 -4.31 12.07
N GLY A 36 -2.89 -3.56 12.63
CA GLY A 36 -2.13 -3.92 13.83
C GLY A 36 -2.89 -3.73 15.15
N GLY A 37 -4.11 -3.18 15.13
CA GLY A 37 -4.94 -2.94 16.32
C GLY A 37 -4.57 -1.67 17.10
N ILE A 38 -3.84 -0.75 16.45
CA ILE A 38 -3.32 0.46 17.10
C ILE A 38 -3.78 1.76 16.42
N GLY A 39 -4.50 1.68 15.29
CA GLY A 39 -4.81 2.83 14.44
C GLY A 39 -5.59 3.93 15.19
N GLU A 40 -6.58 3.56 16.00
CA GLU A 40 -7.38 4.47 16.82
C GLU A 40 -6.51 5.20 17.85
N MET A 41 -5.64 4.47 18.55
CA MET A 41 -4.71 5.05 19.53
C MET A 41 -3.70 5.98 18.86
N THR A 42 -3.22 5.60 17.67
CA THR A 42 -2.29 6.38 16.87
C THR A 42 -2.89 7.71 16.41
N VAL A 43 -4.15 7.68 15.95
CA VAL A 43 -4.88 8.91 15.59
C VAL A 43 -5.10 9.79 16.82
N LEU A 44 -5.53 9.23 17.95
CA LEU A 44 -5.74 10.00 19.18
C LEU A 44 -4.44 10.70 19.64
N LYS A 45 -3.32 9.98 19.66
CA LYS A 45 -2.00 10.57 20.00
C LYS A 45 -1.56 11.63 19.00
N ALA A 46 -1.85 11.47 17.71
CA ALA A 46 -1.56 12.51 16.72
C ALA A 46 -2.42 13.77 16.91
N VAL A 47 -3.70 13.62 17.28
CA VAL A 47 -4.59 14.73 17.65
C VAL A 47 -4.04 15.49 18.85
N GLU A 48 -3.60 14.79 19.89
CA GLU A 48 -2.94 15.42 21.05
C GLU A 48 -1.62 16.13 20.69
N ALA A 49 -0.94 15.70 19.62
CA ALA A 49 0.33 16.25 19.18
C ALA A 49 0.23 17.48 18.27
N GLY A 50 -0.97 17.82 17.78
CA GLY A 50 -1.15 18.97 16.89
C GLY A 50 -1.42 18.64 15.42
N VAL A 51 -1.77 17.39 15.07
CA VAL A 51 -2.16 17.05 13.68
C VAL A 51 -3.38 17.86 13.24
N ASP A 52 -3.46 18.22 11.97
CA ASP A 52 -4.48 19.14 11.46
C ASP A 52 -5.65 18.39 10.79
N ILE A 53 -5.36 17.27 10.11
CA ILE A 53 -6.35 16.43 9.41
C ILE A 53 -6.08 14.95 9.72
N VAL A 54 -7.14 14.14 9.84
CA VAL A 54 -7.02 12.69 10.03
C VAL A 54 -8.00 11.97 9.12
N ASP A 55 -7.56 10.87 8.51
CA ASP A 55 -8.42 10.01 7.72
C ASP A 55 -9.15 9.00 8.61
N THR A 56 -10.45 8.87 8.38
CA THR A 56 -11.33 7.89 9.02
C THR A 56 -12.20 7.19 7.98
N ALA A 57 -12.81 6.07 8.36
CA ALA A 57 -13.82 5.39 7.55
C ALA A 57 -15.15 5.35 8.30
N ILE A 58 -16.28 5.43 7.59
CA ILE A 58 -17.60 5.27 8.20
C ILE A 58 -17.70 3.87 8.83
N SER A 59 -18.32 3.77 10.01
CA SER A 59 -18.18 2.62 10.91
C SER A 59 -18.35 1.24 10.27
N PRO A 60 -19.31 0.97 9.35
CA PRO A 60 -19.41 -0.35 8.73
C PRO A 60 -18.13 -0.73 7.96
N LEU A 61 -17.50 0.23 7.28
CA LEU A 61 -16.30 0.03 6.46
C LEU A 61 -15.00 0.35 7.21
N SER A 62 -15.06 0.51 8.53
CA SER A 62 -13.91 0.88 9.37
C SER A 62 -13.21 -0.34 9.98
N SER A 63 -12.12 -0.08 10.70
CA SER A 63 -11.36 -1.07 11.48
C SER A 63 -10.66 -2.14 10.62
N GLY A 64 -9.95 -3.07 11.26
CA GLY A 64 -9.18 -4.10 10.56
C GLY A 64 -8.22 -3.50 9.53
N THR A 65 -8.26 -3.95 8.28
CA THR A 65 -7.41 -3.39 7.21
C THR A 65 -7.85 -2.01 6.71
N SER A 66 -8.90 -1.41 7.29
CA SER A 66 -9.39 -0.07 6.99
C SER A 66 -8.88 0.96 8.01
N GLN A 67 -9.47 2.16 8.00
CA GLN A 67 -9.18 3.28 8.89
C GLN A 67 -9.99 3.22 10.20
N PRO A 68 -9.63 4.01 11.23
CA PRO A 68 -10.46 4.24 12.41
C PRO A 68 -11.88 4.72 12.06
N ALA A 69 -12.86 4.37 12.90
CA ALA A 69 -14.26 4.75 12.66
C ALA A 69 -14.49 6.26 12.85
N THR A 70 -15.09 6.91 11.86
CA THR A 70 -15.41 8.35 11.86
C THR A 70 -16.25 8.73 13.08
N GLU A 71 -17.33 8.00 13.32
CA GLU A 71 -18.31 8.26 14.38
C GLU A 71 -17.67 8.13 15.75
N SER A 72 -16.84 7.10 15.94
CA SER A 72 -16.16 6.84 17.22
C SER A 72 -15.16 7.95 17.54
N LEU A 73 -14.40 8.43 16.54
CA LEU A 73 -13.47 9.53 16.74
C LEU A 73 -14.20 10.85 17.02
N CYS A 74 -15.28 11.15 16.30
CA CYS A 74 -16.10 12.34 16.55
C CYS A 74 -16.66 12.34 17.97
N LEU A 75 -17.22 11.21 18.42
CA LEU A 75 -17.71 11.05 19.79
C LEU A 75 -16.59 11.20 20.83
N THR A 76 -15.39 10.68 20.53
CA THR A 76 -14.22 10.74 21.41
C THR A 76 -13.72 12.17 21.60
N LEU A 77 -13.75 12.98 20.53
CA LEU A 77 -13.28 14.37 20.55
C LEU A 77 -14.37 15.38 20.88
N LYS A 78 -15.61 14.93 21.11
CA LYS A 78 -16.73 15.80 21.41
C LYS A 78 -16.46 16.64 22.66
N ASP A 79 -16.79 17.93 22.61
CA ASP A 79 -16.59 18.91 23.68
C ASP A 79 -15.09 19.17 24.04
N SER A 80 -14.15 18.65 23.26
CA SER A 80 -12.73 18.98 23.37
C SER A 80 -12.37 20.21 22.53
N GLU A 81 -11.17 20.77 22.74
CA GLU A 81 -10.63 21.85 21.89
C GLU A 81 -10.44 21.43 20.42
N ARG A 82 -10.48 20.11 20.16
CA ARG A 82 -10.26 19.49 18.86
C ARG A 82 -11.53 18.81 18.33
N ASP A 83 -12.70 19.19 18.84
CA ASP A 83 -13.99 18.69 18.37
C ASP A 83 -14.17 19.02 16.87
N PRO A 84 -14.37 18.02 15.98
CA PRO A 84 -14.56 18.26 14.56
C PRO A 84 -15.95 18.83 14.21
N GLN A 85 -16.87 18.90 15.18
CA GLN A 85 -18.23 19.47 15.05
C GLN A 85 -19.05 18.82 13.92
N LEU A 86 -18.87 17.51 13.71
CA LEU A 86 -19.64 16.76 12.72
C LEU A 86 -21.03 16.39 13.25
N ASP A 87 -22.01 16.41 12.35
CA ASP A 87 -23.39 16.02 12.65
C ASP A 87 -23.49 14.49 12.78
N LEU A 88 -23.54 14.02 14.03
CA LEU A 88 -23.63 12.59 14.35
C LEU A 88 -24.90 11.93 13.78
N MET A 89 -26.01 12.65 13.62
CA MET A 89 -27.23 12.09 13.03
C MET A 89 -27.03 11.79 11.55
N LYS A 90 -26.41 12.71 10.81
CA LYS A 90 -26.05 12.47 9.40
C LYS A 90 -25.01 11.36 9.25
N LEU A 91 -24.04 11.26 10.15
CA LEU A 91 -23.08 10.16 10.12
C LEU A 91 -23.79 8.81 10.30
N ASN A 92 -24.75 8.72 11.23
CA ASN A 92 -25.54 7.49 11.42
C ASN A 92 -26.37 7.13 10.17
N GLU A 93 -26.99 8.10 9.50
CA GLU A 93 -27.72 7.84 8.24
C GLU A 93 -26.79 7.27 7.14
N ILE A 94 -25.56 7.79 7.05
CA ILE A 94 -24.55 7.28 6.11
C ILE A 94 -24.10 5.87 6.51
N ALA A 95 -23.88 5.62 7.81
CA ALA A 95 -23.52 4.30 8.32
C ALA A 95 -24.61 3.26 8.03
N ASP A 96 -25.88 3.59 8.23
CA ASP A 96 -27.01 2.70 7.92
C ASP A 96 -27.08 2.37 6.42
N HIS A 97 -26.79 3.35 5.54
CA HIS A 97 -26.67 3.09 4.11
C HIS A 97 -25.56 2.07 3.82
N PHE A 98 -24.34 2.29 4.32
CA PHE A 98 -23.19 1.42 4.05
C PHE A 98 -23.31 0.04 4.70
N LYS A 99 -24.05 -0.08 5.80
CA LYS A 99 -24.39 -1.38 6.40
C LYS A 99 -25.19 -2.26 5.43
N ASN A 100 -26.15 -1.67 4.70
CA ASN A 100 -26.90 -2.40 3.67
C ASN A 100 -26.03 -2.76 2.47
N VAL A 101 -25.12 -1.87 2.07
CA VAL A 101 -24.13 -2.14 1.01
C VAL A 101 -23.23 -3.32 1.39
N MET A 102 -22.71 -3.34 2.62
CA MET A 102 -21.91 -4.46 3.11
C MET A 102 -22.67 -5.77 3.12
N LYS A 103 -23.91 -5.76 3.63
CA LYS A 103 -24.76 -6.95 3.66
C LYS A 103 -24.91 -7.58 2.27
N LYS A 104 -25.06 -6.76 1.23
CA LYS A 104 -25.08 -7.25 -0.16
C LYS A 104 -23.79 -8.00 -0.52
N PHE A 105 -22.61 -7.43 -0.24
CA PHE A 105 -21.33 -8.07 -0.56
C PHE A 105 -21.05 -9.33 0.30
N GLU A 106 -21.57 -9.37 1.53
CA GLU A 106 -21.56 -10.56 2.37
C GLU A 106 -22.45 -11.68 1.78
N GLU A 107 -23.68 -11.35 1.37
CA GLU A 107 -24.62 -12.28 0.74
C GLU A 107 -24.10 -12.81 -0.60
N GLU A 108 -23.40 -11.97 -1.38
CA GLU A 108 -22.73 -12.36 -2.63
C GLU A 108 -21.42 -13.14 -2.40
N GLY A 109 -20.94 -13.24 -1.15
CA GLY A 109 -19.70 -13.95 -0.80
C GLY A 109 -18.42 -13.28 -1.32
N THR A 110 -18.49 -12.01 -1.68
CA THR A 110 -17.35 -11.23 -2.22
C THR A 110 -16.62 -10.44 -1.14
N LEU A 111 -17.24 -10.23 0.03
CA LEU A 111 -16.59 -9.65 1.21
C LEU A 111 -15.96 -10.75 2.08
N ASN A 112 -14.64 -10.69 2.27
CA ASN A 112 -13.93 -11.56 3.19
C ASN A 112 -13.86 -10.93 4.59
N THR A 113 -14.62 -11.44 5.56
CA THR A 113 -14.68 -10.89 6.92
C THR A 113 -13.35 -10.93 7.69
N LYS A 114 -12.36 -11.70 7.24
CA LYS A 114 -11.00 -11.67 7.83
C LYS A 114 -10.36 -10.28 7.78
N VAL A 115 -10.74 -9.45 6.81
CA VAL A 115 -10.21 -8.08 6.68
C VAL A 115 -10.58 -7.19 7.86
N LEU A 116 -11.62 -7.55 8.63
CA LEU A 116 -12.06 -6.82 9.82
C LEU A 116 -11.28 -7.22 11.08
N MET A 117 -10.51 -8.30 11.02
CA MET A 117 -9.80 -8.85 12.18
C MET A 117 -8.47 -8.14 12.39
N THR A 118 -8.13 -7.91 13.65
CA THR A 118 -6.82 -7.38 14.05
C THR A 118 -5.72 -8.44 13.87
N GLU A 119 -4.58 -8.04 13.31
CA GLU A 119 -3.38 -8.85 13.15
C GLU A 119 -2.16 -8.12 13.75
N PRO A 120 -1.90 -8.27 15.07
CA PRO A 120 -0.78 -7.60 15.75
C PRO A 120 0.59 -8.01 15.22
N LYS A 121 0.73 -9.19 14.57
CA LYS A 121 2.00 -9.60 13.97
C LYS A 121 2.45 -8.66 12.84
N THR A 122 1.54 -7.87 12.27
CA THR A 122 1.89 -6.80 11.32
C THR A 122 2.86 -5.80 11.94
N LEU A 123 2.78 -5.55 13.26
CA LEU A 123 3.71 -4.67 13.97
C LEU A 123 5.12 -5.26 14.09
N LEU A 124 5.23 -6.60 14.08
CA LEU A 124 6.52 -7.31 14.16
C LEU A 124 7.18 -7.40 12.79
N TYR A 125 6.45 -7.91 11.79
CA TYR A 125 7.02 -8.21 10.48
C TYR A 125 6.96 -7.02 9.52
N GLN A 126 6.14 -6.01 9.80
CA GLN A 126 5.92 -4.84 8.94
C GLN A 126 5.48 -5.21 7.51
N ILE A 127 4.84 -6.38 7.35
CA ILE A 127 4.31 -6.89 6.08
C ILE A 127 2.86 -6.45 5.96
N PRO A 128 2.48 -5.65 4.94
CA PRO A 128 1.09 -5.26 4.74
C PRO A 128 0.17 -6.47 4.51
N GLY A 129 -1.07 -6.43 5.01
CA GLY A 129 -2.02 -7.55 4.85
C GLY A 129 -2.32 -7.93 3.39
N GLY A 130 -2.37 -6.94 2.49
CA GLY A 130 -2.51 -7.17 1.04
C GLY A 130 -1.31 -7.91 0.44
N MET A 131 -0.09 -7.64 0.92
CA MET A 131 1.12 -8.37 0.53
C MET A 131 1.05 -9.82 1.01
N LEU A 132 0.63 -10.06 2.26
CA LEU A 132 0.52 -11.39 2.85
C LEU A 132 -0.42 -12.31 2.06
N SER A 133 -1.58 -11.77 1.66
CA SER A 133 -2.59 -12.50 0.91
C SER A 133 -2.09 -12.91 -0.48
N ASN A 134 -1.41 -12.00 -1.18
CA ASN A 134 -0.80 -12.27 -2.48
C ASN A 134 0.35 -13.28 -2.37
N LEU A 135 1.19 -13.15 -1.34
CA LEU A 135 2.29 -14.08 -1.07
C LEU A 135 1.78 -15.50 -0.83
N LEU A 136 0.69 -15.68 -0.07
CA LEU A 136 0.04 -16.97 0.10
C LEU A 136 -0.50 -17.56 -1.21
N ILE A 137 -1.07 -16.75 -2.10
CA ILE A 137 -1.54 -17.19 -3.42
C ILE A 137 -0.35 -17.68 -4.27
N GLN A 138 0.74 -16.92 -4.28
CA GLN A 138 1.97 -17.27 -5.00
C GLN A 138 2.61 -18.55 -4.45
N MET A 139 2.65 -18.72 -3.12
CA MET A 139 3.19 -19.93 -2.51
C MET A 139 2.32 -21.16 -2.78
N LYS A 140 0.99 -20.99 -2.88
CA LYS A 140 0.09 -22.07 -3.29
C LYS A 140 0.36 -22.53 -4.72
N SER A 141 0.56 -21.62 -5.67
CA SER A 141 0.85 -22.01 -7.07
C SER A 141 2.20 -22.71 -7.23
N LEU A 142 3.12 -22.49 -6.28
CA LEU A 142 4.43 -23.16 -6.21
C LEU A 142 4.46 -24.39 -5.30
N ASN A 143 3.32 -24.81 -4.73
CA ASN A 143 3.23 -25.90 -3.75
C ASN A 143 4.22 -25.75 -2.57
N ALA A 144 4.42 -24.52 -2.09
CA ALA A 144 5.43 -24.17 -1.09
C ALA A 144 4.84 -23.57 0.20
N VAL A 145 3.54 -23.73 0.44
CA VAL A 145 2.83 -23.11 1.58
C VAL A 145 3.41 -23.56 2.93
N ASP A 146 3.93 -24.77 3.01
CA ASP A 146 4.65 -25.31 4.18
C ASP A 146 5.89 -24.48 4.57
N LYS A 147 6.46 -23.74 3.62
CA LYS A 147 7.62 -22.86 3.83
C LYS A 147 7.25 -21.42 4.23
N PHE A 148 5.98 -21.15 4.53
CA PHE A 148 5.48 -19.78 4.77
C PHE A 148 6.28 -19.01 5.81
N GLN A 149 6.58 -19.61 6.97
CA GLN A 149 7.35 -18.94 8.01
C GLN A 149 8.76 -18.57 7.53
N ALA A 150 9.44 -19.48 6.81
CA ALA A 150 10.76 -19.20 6.26
C ALA A 150 10.74 -18.04 5.26
N VAL A 151 9.66 -17.88 4.49
CA VAL A 151 9.48 -16.71 3.61
C VAL A 151 9.30 -15.43 4.41
N LEU A 152 8.49 -15.44 5.47
CA LEU A 152 8.32 -14.26 6.34
C LEU A 152 9.64 -13.82 6.98
N ASP A 153 10.49 -14.77 7.37
CA ASP A 153 11.80 -14.50 7.96
C ASP A 153 12.84 -14.02 6.92
N GLU A 154 12.60 -14.31 5.62
CA GLU A 154 13.45 -13.90 4.51
C GLU A 154 13.12 -12.48 3.99
N VAL A 155 11.86 -12.06 4.07
CA VAL A 155 11.41 -10.72 3.67
C VAL A 155 12.24 -9.58 4.28
N PRO A 156 12.49 -9.52 5.61
CA PRO A 156 13.28 -8.43 6.18
C PRO A 156 14.73 -8.42 5.69
N LYS A 157 15.32 -9.60 5.39
CA LYS A 157 16.69 -9.70 4.86
C LYS A 157 16.77 -9.18 3.42
N VAL A 158 15.80 -9.55 2.57
CA VAL A 158 15.71 -9.01 1.21
C VAL A 158 15.47 -7.51 1.24
N ARG A 159 14.64 -7.02 2.17
CA ARG A 159 14.41 -5.58 2.36
C ARG A 159 15.69 -4.85 2.75
N GLU A 160 16.49 -5.41 3.66
CA GLU A 160 17.79 -4.86 4.04
C GLU A 160 18.76 -4.82 2.87
N ASP A 161 18.91 -5.92 2.13
CA ASP A 161 19.77 -6.02 0.95
C ASP A 161 19.42 -4.96 -0.12
N LEU A 162 18.14 -4.62 -0.23
CA LEU A 162 17.64 -3.61 -1.16
C LEU A 162 17.66 -2.17 -0.60
N GLY A 163 18.33 -1.92 0.53
CA GLY A 163 18.48 -0.57 1.07
C GLY A 163 17.23 -0.04 1.77
N PHE A 164 16.54 -0.93 2.50
CA PHE A 164 15.37 -0.63 3.33
C PHE A 164 14.23 0.13 2.62
N PRO A 165 13.77 -0.28 1.42
CA PRO A 165 12.61 0.35 0.80
C PRO A 165 11.39 0.24 1.74
N PRO A 166 10.53 1.26 1.80
CA PRO A 166 9.21 1.12 2.41
C PRO A 166 8.44 -0.01 1.72
N LEU A 167 7.86 -0.93 2.48
CA LEU A 167 7.05 -2.03 1.94
C LEU A 167 5.65 -1.53 1.58
N VAL A 168 5.59 -0.66 0.57
CA VAL A 168 4.36 -0.16 -0.06
C VAL A 168 4.38 -0.59 -1.52
N THR A 169 3.21 -0.72 -2.15
CA THR A 169 3.13 -1.05 -3.58
C THR A 169 3.94 -0.04 -4.41
N PRO A 170 4.79 -0.50 -5.36
CA PRO A 170 4.98 -1.89 -5.79
C PRO A 170 6.03 -2.70 -5.00
N MET A 171 6.84 -2.03 -4.16
CA MET A 171 7.99 -2.65 -3.47
C MET A 171 7.62 -3.81 -2.56
N SER A 172 6.48 -3.76 -1.86
CA SER A 172 6.01 -4.87 -1.03
C SER A 172 5.89 -6.18 -1.81
N GLN A 173 5.32 -6.14 -3.01
CA GLN A 173 5.17 -7.32 -3.88
C GLN A 173 6.52 -7.80 -4.43
N ILE A 174 7.37 -6.86 -4.85
CA ILE A 174 8.69 -7.15 -5.42
C ILE A 174 9.58 -7.85 -4.38
N VAL A 175 9.65 -7.32 -3.15
CA VAL A 175 10.41 -7.91 -2.03
C VAL A 175 9.85 -9.27 -1.65
N GLY A 176 8.52 -9.38 -1.55
CA GLY A 176 7.85 -10.64 -1.20
C GLY A 176 8.12 -11.75 -2.22
N ALA A 177 8.02 -11.44 -3.51
CA ALA A 177 8.29 -12.39 -4.58
C ALA A 177 9.76 -12.88 -4.56
N GLN A 178 10.73 -11.99 -4.36
CA GLN A 178 12.13 -12.38 -4.23
C GLN A 178 12.37 -13.28 -3.00
N ALA A 179 11.74 -12.97 -1.87
CA ALA A 179 11.82 -13.82 -0.67
C ALA A 179 11.26 -15.23 -0.93
N VAL A 180 10.12 -15.33 -1.63
CA VAL A 180 9.57 -16.63 -2.08
C VAL A 180 10.57 -17.37 -2.95
N PHE A 181 11.18 -16.71 -3.95
CA PHE A 181 12.16 -17.36 -4.82
C PHE A 181 13.39 -17.85 -4.06
N ASN A 182 13.93 -17.05 -3.14
CA ASN A 182 15.08 -17.44 -2.31
C ASN A 182 14.80 -18.75 -1.54
N ILE A 183 13.63 -18.84 -0.90
CA ILE A 183 13.24 -20.00 -0.09
C ILE A 183 12.86 -21.23 -0.94
N VAL A 184 12.16 -21.01 -2.05
CA VAL A 184 11.73 -22.12 -2.92
C VAL A 184 12.93 -22.73 -3.64
N THR A 185 13.86 -21.90 -4.12
CA THR A 185 15.06 -22.37 -4.83
C THR A 185 16.16 -22.87 -3.91
N GLY A 186 16.11 -22.53 -2.62
CA GLY A 186 17.09 -22.92 -1.61
C GLY A 186 18.39 -22.11 -1.64
N GLU A 187 18.46 -21.05 -2.43
CA GLU A 187 19.65 -20.22 -2.65
C GLU A 187 19.23 -18.78 -2.91
N ARG A 188 19.76 -17.82 -2.12
CA ARG A 188 19.39 -16.41 -2.25
C ARG A 188 19.81 -15.86 -3.60
N TYR A 189 18.91 -15.14 -4.27
CA TYR A 189 19.15 -14.48 -5.56
C TYR A 189 19.59 -15.42 -6.70
N LYS A 190 19.32 -16.73 -6.60
CA LYS A 190 19.50 -17.66 -7.74
C LYS A 190 18.57 -17.35 -8.89
N VAL A 191 17.33 -17.00 -8.57
CA VAL A 191 16.32 -16.49 -9.51
C VAL A 191 16.00 -15.06 -9.08
N ILE A 192 16.21 -14.13 -9.99
CA ILE A 192 16.06 -12.70 -9.74
C ILE A 192 15.03 -12.12 -10.72
N PRO A 193 13.83 -11.73 -10.26
CA PRO A 193 12.83 -11.08 -11.07
C PRO A 193 13.33 -9.80 -11.72
N THR A 194 12.77 -9.47 -12.88
CA THR A 194 13.13 -8.26 -13.63
C THR A 194 12.91 -7.00 -12.79
N GLU A 195 11.89 -6.95 -11.96
CA GLU A 195 11.55 -5.83 -11.09
C GLU A 195 12.63 -5.58 -10.03
N ILE A 196 13.24 -6.64 -9.48
CA ILE A 196 14.38 -6.52 -8.56
C ILE A 196 15.59 -5.94 -9.28
N ARG A 197 15.91 -6.45 -10.49
CA ARG A 197 17.01 -5.89 -11.29
C ARG A 197 16.76 -4.43 -11.63
N ASN A 198 15.55 -4.08 -12.04
CA ASN A 198 15.15 -2.71 -12.35
C ASN A 198 15.22 -1.78 -11.13
N TYR A 199 14.84 -2.27 -9.95
CA TYR A 199 15.01 -1.53 -8.69
C TYR A 199 16.49 -1.23 -8.42
N VAL A 200 17.36 -2.24 -8.51
CA VAL A 200 18.80 -2.08 -8.28
C VAL A 200 19.48 -1.22 -9.36
N ARG A 201 18.98 -1.23 -10.60
CA ARG A 201 19.39 -0.29 -11.67
C ARG A 201 18.97 1.15 -11.41
N GLY A 202 18.16 1.42 -10.38
CA GLY A 202 17.67 2.76 -10.06
C GLY A 202 16.40 3.18 -10.80
N LEU A 203 15.74 2.27 -11.54
CA LEU A 203 14.54 2.59 -12.34
C LEU A 203 13.28 2.90 -11.49
N TYR A 204 13.35 2.70 -10.17
CA TYR A 204 12.31 3.07 -9.21
C TYR A 204 12.70 4.30 -8.38
N GLY A 205 13.88 4.87 -8.63
CA GLY A 205 14.45 5.98 -7.87
C GLY A 205 15.51 5.54 -6.86
N LYS A 206 15.87 6.47 -5.97
CA LYS A 206 16.94 6.27 -4.99
C LYS A 206 16.46 5.43 -3.79
N PRO A 207 17.17 4.35 -3.41
CA PRO A 207 16.91 3.59 -2.18
C PRO A 207 17.00 4.46 -0.92
N ALA A 208 16.30 4.07 0.15
CA ALA A 208 16.30 4.81 1.41
C ALA A 208 17.67 4.76 2.12
N ALA A 209 18.33 3.59 2.04
CA ALA A 209 19.71 3.38 2.43
C ALA A 209 20.51 2.84 1.23
N PRO A 210 21.84 3.02 1.18
CA PRO A 210 22.67 2.46 0.11
C PRO A 210 22.53 0.94 0.00
N ILE A 211 22.43 0.44 -1.22
CA ILE A 211 22.58 -0.99 -1.53
C ILE A 211 24.07 -1.30 -1.55
N SER A 212 24.49 -2.39 -0.90
CA SER A 212 25.90 -2.77 -0.88
C SER A 212 26.40 -3.15 -2.29
N ASP A 213 27.67 -2.90 -2.58
CA ASP A 213 28.26 -3.26 -3.88
C ASP A 213 28.22 -4.77 -4.13
N GLU A 214 28.29 -5.59 -3.08
CA GLU A 214 28.16 -7.05 -3.16
C GLU A 214 26.77 -7.45 -3.69
N ILE A 215 25.71 -6.92 -3.08
CA ILE A 215 24.33 -7.20 -3.49
C ILE A 215 24.05 -6.63 -4.89
N ARG A 216 24.52 -5.41 -5.17
CA ARG A 216 24.39 -4.80 -6.49
C ARG A 216 25.00 -5.70 -7.57
N LYS A 217 26.25 -6.13 -7.38
CA LYS A 217 26.95 -7.01 -8.32
C LYS A 217 26.31 -8.40 -8.42
N LEU A 218 25.80 -8.93 -7.32
CA LEU A 218 25.04 -10.19 -7.33
C LEU A 218 23.79 -10.08 -8.21
N ILE A 219 23.10 -8.95 -8.17
CA ILE A 219 21.80 -8.76 -8.83
C ILE A 219 21.93 -8.31 -10.30
N ILE A 220 22.81 -7.35 -10.59
CA ILE A 220 22.96 -6.76 -11.93
C ILE A 220 24.39 -6.80 -12.48
N GLY A 221 25.34 -7.41 -11.78
CA GLY A 221 26.74 -7.46 -12.23
C GLY A 221 27.35 -6.06 -12.37
N ASP A 222 27.90 -5.80 -13.57
CA ASP A 222 28.55 -4.55 -13.93
C ASP A 222 27.63 -3.60 -14.72
N GLU A 223 26.33 -3.88 -14.79
CA GLU A 223 25.38 -2.99 -15.41
C GLU A 223 25.32 -1.61 -14.71
N GLU A 224 25.05 -0.57 -15.49
CA GLU A 224 24.96 0.79 -14.97
C GLU A 224 23.73 1.00 -14.08
N VAL A 225 23.93 1.78 -13.01
CA VAL A 225 22.86 2.23 -12.11
C VAL A 225 22.56 3.69 -12.43
N ILE A 226 21.33 3.98 -12.85
CA ILE A 226 20.91 5.36 -13.08
C ILE A 226 20.74 6.09 -11.74
N THR A 227 21.08 7.38 -11.72
CA THR A 227 20.93 8.25 -10.55
C THR A 227 20.01 9.44 -10.80
N VAL A 228 19.47 9.55 -12.02
CA VAL A 228 18.50 10.57 -12.43
C VAL A 228 17.07 10.13 -12.09
N ARG A 229 16.09 11.03 -12.24
CA ARG A 229 14.67 10.64 -12.13
C ARG A 229 14.35 9.71 -13.31
N PRO A 230 13.87 8.46 -13.10
CA PRO A 230 13.69 7.49 -14.19
C PRO A 230 12.80 7.99 -15.34
N ALA A 231 11.80 8.82 -15.02
CA ALA A 231 10.91 9.43 -16.01
C ALA A 231 11.60 10.45 -16.93
N ASP A 232 12.81 10.91 -16.62
CA ASP A 232 13.62 11.76 -17.52
C ASP A 232 14.19 10.97 -18.71
N LEU A 233 14.17 9.63 -18.63
CA LEU A 233 14.62 8.72 -19.68
C LEU A 233 13.47 8.24 -20.58
N LEU A 234 12.23 8.64 -20.28
CA LEU A 234 11.04 8.23 -21.04
C LEU A 234 10.70 9.28 -22.10
N GLU A 235 10.35 8.81 -23.29
CA GLU A 235 9.78 9.66 -24.34
C GLU A 235 8.28 9.89 -24.09
N ASN A 236 7.74 10.98 -24.66
CA ASN A 236 6.30 11.24 -24.58
C ASN A 236 5.54 10.24 -25.47
N SER A 237 4.79 9.35 -24.84
CA SER A 237 4.06 8.26 -25.52
C SER A 237 2.56 8.50 -25.70
N TYR A 238 2.03 9.71 -25.38
CA TYR A 238 0.58 9.92 -25.39
C TYR A 238 -0.05 9.76 -26.77
N GLU A 239 0.50 10.43 -27.80
CA GLU A 239 -0.05 10.33 -29.16
C GLU A 239 0.11 8.91 -29.73
N GLN A 240 1.22 8.23 -29.43
CA GLN A 240 1.40 6.81 -29.76
C GLN A 240 0.30 5.94 -29.14
N MET A 241 0.05 6.06 -27.84
CA MET A 241 -0.96 5.27 -27.13
C MET A 241 -2.37 5.56 -27.64
N LYS A 242 -2.64 6.81 -28.03
CA LYS A 242 -3.91 7.23 -28.65
C LYS A 242 -4.11 6.61 -30.02
N GLU A 243 -3.06 6.54 -30.84
CA GLU A 243 -3.09 5.84 -32.13
C GLU A 243 -3.29 4.32 -31.94
N GLU A 244 -2.60 3.71 -30.97
CA GLU A 244 -2.68 2.28 -30.66
C GLU A 244 -4.09 1.83 -30.23
N ILE A 245 -4.75 2.59 -29.35
CA ILE A 245 -6.14 2.28 -28.93
C ILE A 245 -7.16 2.65 -30.02
N GLY A 246 -6.85 3.66 -30.83
CA GLY A 246 -7.64 4.10 -31.98
C GLY A 246 -9.12 4.30 -31.65
N GLY A 247 -9.99 3.80 -32.52
CA GLY A 247 -11.44 3.98 -32.41
C GLY A 247 -12.12 3.27 -31.23
N LEU A 248 -11.39 2.52 -30.40
CA LEU A 248 -11.94 1.97 -29.15
C LEU A 248 -12.06 3.05 -28.06
N ALA A 249 -11.18 4.06 -28.10
CA ALA A 249 -11.26 5.23 -27.23
C ALA A 249 -12.29 6.23 -27.77
N LYS A 250 -13.22 6.65 -26.90
CA LYS A 250 -14.27 7.63 -27.20
C LYS A 250 -14.04 8.97 -26.49
N SER A 251 -13.05 9.03 -25.59
CA SER A 251 -12.62 10.23 -24.89
C SER A 251 -11.13 10.13 -24.53
N GLU A 252 -10.56 11.26 -24.12
CA GLU A 252 -9.20 11.31 -23.55
C GLU A 252 -9.05 10.39 -22.32
N GLN A 253 -10.10 10.25 -21.51
CA GLN A 253 -10.08 9.35 -20.34
C GLN A 253 -9.91 7.88 -20.73
N ASP A 254 -10.42 7.48 -21.91
CA ASP A 254 -10.19 6.13 -22.43
C ASP A 254 -8.74 5.93 -22.86
N VAL A 255 -8.14 6.95 -23.50
CA VAL A 255 -6.71 6.94 -23.85
C VAL A 255 -5.86 6.84 -22.58
N LEU A 256 -6.18 7.60 -21.54
CA LEU A 256 -5.49 7.53 -20.25
C LEU A 256 -5.68 6.18 -19.56
N SER A 257 -6.87 5.59 -19.64
CA SER A 257 -7.13 4.24 -19.12
C SER A 257 -6.26 3.20 -19.84
N TYR A 258 -6.12 3.35 -21.16
CA TYR A 258 -5.22 2.52 -21.97
C TYR A 258 -3.76 2.76 -21.59
N ALA A 259 -3.32 4.00 -21.39
CA ALA A 259 -1.97 4.33 -20.94
C ALA A 259 -1.61 3.68 -19.59
N LEU A 260 -2.58 3.60 -18.66
CA LEU A 260 -2.37 2.98 -17.35
C LEU A 260 -2.32 1.44 -17.44
N PHE A 261 -3.22 0.82 -18.22
CA PHE A 261 -3.36 -0.64 -18.28
C PHE A 261 -3.70 -1.13 -19.70
N PRO A 262 -2.76 -1.12 -20.66
CA PRO A 262 -3.10 -1.29 -22.08
C PRO A 262 -3.89 -2.56 -22.41
N PRO A 263 -3.48 -3.77 -21.95
CA PRO A 263 -4.23 -5.00 -22.25
C PRO A 263 -5.62 -5.03 -21.61
N VAL A 264 -5.74 -4.56 -20.35
CA VAL A 264 -6.99 -4.59 -19.57
C VAL A 264 -7.98 -3.59 -20.13
N ALA A 265 -7.53 -2.37 -20.40
CA ALA A 265 -8.35 -1.30 -20.97
C ALA A 265 -8.84 -1.67 -22.37
N LYS A 266 -7.97 -2.23 -23.22
CA LYS A 266 -8.36 -2.67 -24.56
C LYS A 266 -9.48 -3.72 -24.50
N ALA A 267 -9.30 -4.78 -23.72
CA ALA A 267 -10.32 -5.82 -23.57
C ALA A 267 -11.65 -5.26 -23.00
N PHE A 268 -11.58 -4.33 -22.05
CA PHE A 268 -12.75 -3.65 -21.51
C PHE A 268 -13.47 -2.80 -22.59
N PHE A 269 -12.73 -2.05 -23.40
CA PHE A 269 -13.30 -1.19 -24.44
C PHE A 269 -13.82 -1.98 -25.64
N GLU A 270 -13.22 -3.11 -25.98
CA GLU A 270 -13.78 -4.06 -26.96
C GLU A 270 -15.15 -4.56 -26.50
N LYS A 271 -15.25 -5.03 -25.25
CA LYS A 271 -16.52 -5.47 -24.65
C LYS A 271 -17.56 -4.34 -24.61
N ARG A 272 -17.15 -3.11 -24.25
CA ARG A 272 -18.01 -1.91 -24.28
C ARG A 272 -18.52 -1.58 -25.69
N ALA A 273 -17.73 -1.88 -26.72
CA ALA A 273 -18.09 -1.69 -28.11
C ALA A 273 -18.92 -2.85 -28.69
N GLY A 274 -19.21 -3.88 -27.89
CA GLY A 274 -19.93 -5.08 -28.34
C GLY A 274 -19.09 -6.00 -29.22
N LYS A 275 -17.75 -5.93 -29.11
CA LYS A 275 -16.79 -6.80 -29.79
C LYS A 275 -16.33 -7.93 -28.88
#